data_AF-A0A239QM73-F1
#
_entry.id   AF-A0A239QM73-F1
#
_cell.length_a   1.000
_cell.length_b   1.000
_cell.length_c   1.000
_cell.angle_alpha   90.00
_cell.angle_beta   90.00
_cell.angle_gamma   90.00
#
_symmetry.space_group_name_H-M   'P 1'
#
loop_
_entity.id
_entity.type
_entity.pdbx_description
1 polymer ?
#
loop_
_entity_poly.entity_id
_entity_poly.type
_entity_poly.pdbx_seq_one_letter_code
_entity_poly.pdbx_strand_id
1 'polypeptide(L)'
;MSMICRQCGKTIENEEAAFCPYCGTKLAAEKASETVNEEAEKWIRKARAINSYPEKKKILLKGLEACPGDRDIEWELLFIGEEGPKKGWALDFSIIKCWVLELYRKPGEFSEEKRNSMRSQLFEAPQLVSCLQKFEDPKQKQQEYLLRLCREYTEIFLEGDSQVMGKLFGFSLERNKEKRLAVPAAQMIERMKVDEKLLPEQREQLWKAMYQAYAVRAQDNTQYLDEQLR
;
A
#
# COMPACT_ATOMS: atom_id res chain seq x y z
N MET A 1 28.67 7.99 13.00
CA MET A 1 27.21 7.80 12.94
C MET A 1 26.85 7.92 11.46
N SER A 2 26.15 6.94 10.88
CA SER A 2 26.10 6.75 9.42
C SER A 2 24.66 6.71 8.91
N MET A 3 24.38 7.35 7.76
CA MET A 3 23.05 7.35 7.15
C MET A 3 23.01 6.50 5.89
N ILE A 4 21.88 5.87 5.58
CA ILE A 4 21.73 5.07 4.36
C ILE A 4 20.99 5.90 3.32
N CYS A 5 21.57 6.00 2.12
CA CYS A 5 20.91 6.67 1.00
C CYS A 5 19.64 5.89 0.61
N ARG A 6 18.46 6.50 0.70
CA ARG A 6 17.18 5.87 0.34
C ARG A 6 17.05 5.51 -1.14
N GLN A 7 17.88 6.09 -2.00
CA GLN A 7 17.86 5.83 -3.44
C GLN A 7 18.75 4.65 -3.85
N CYS A 8 19.97 4.55 -3.30
CA CYS A 8 20.94 3.53 -3.72
C CYS A 8 21.33 2.52 -2.63
N GLY A 9 20.81 2.67 -1.41
CA GLY A 9 21.03 1.75 -0.30
C GLY A 9 22.45 1.77 0.28
N LYS A 10 23.34 2.64 -0.20
CA LYS A 10 24.71 2.74 0.33
C LYS A 10 24.75 3.54 1.63
N THR A 11 25.55 3.04 2.56
CA THR A 11 25.90 3.73 3.81
C THR A 11 26.82 4.91 3.51
N ILE A 12 26.47 6.06 4.06
CA ILE A 12 27.19 7.32 3.97
C ILE A 12 27.66 7.63 5.38
N GLU A 13 28.97 7.74 5.55
CA GLU A 13 29.59 7.98 6.87
C GLU A 13 29.49 9.45 7.32
N ASN A 14 29.08 10.35 6.43
CA ASN A 14 28.91 11.78 6.68
C ASN A 14 27.42 12.16 6.72
N GLU A 15 26.92 12.50 7.92
CA GLU A 15 25.52 12.91 8.14
C GLU A 15 25.20 14.32 7.61
N GLU A 16 26.21 15.15 7.35
CA GLU A 16 26.04 16.51 6.81
C GLU A 16 26.14 16.55 5.27
N ALA A 17 26.30 15.39 4.62
CA ALA A 17 26.33 15.33 3.17
C ALA A 17 24.98 15.79 2.60
N ALA A 18 24.95 16.93 1.90
CA ALA A 18 23.76 17.41 1.20
C ALA A 18 23.38 16.53 -0.01
N PHE A 19 24.34 15.75 -0.52
CA PHE A 19 24.19 14.85 -1.66
C PHE A 19 24.87 13.52 -1.39
N CYS A 20 24.28 12.43 -1.88
CA CYS A 20 24.88 11.10 -1.82
C CYS A 20 26.15 11.07 -2.69
N PRO A 21 27.33 10.76 -2.12
CA PRO A 21 28.58 10.72 -2.88
C PRO A 21 28.61 9.60 -3.93
N TYR A 22 27.69 8.63 -3.85
CA TYR A 22 27.67 7.47 -4.75
C TYR A 22 26.67 7.59 -5.90
N CYS A 23 25.58 8.34 -5.74
CA CYS A 23 24.52 8.41 -6.76
C CYS A 23 24.04 9.84 -7.05
N GLY A 24 24.61 10.86 -6.38
CA GLY A 24 24.28 12.27 -6.59
C GLY A 24 22.90 12.70 -6.07
N THR A 25 22.12 11.79 -5.46
CA THR A 25 20.79 12.10 -4.93
C THR A 25 20.89 13.05 -3.74
N LYS A 26 20.09 14.13 -3.74
CA LYS A 26 19.98 15.06 -2.62
C LYS A 26 19.55 14.29 -1.36
N LEU A 27 20.36 14.37 -0.32
CA LEU A 27 20.03 13.80 0.98
C LEU A 27 19.26 14.90 1.71
N ALA A 28 18.04 14.60 2.15
CA ALA A 28 17.18 15.57 2.80
C ALA A 28 17.77 15.97 4.16
N ALA A 29 18.64 16.99 4.16
CA ALA A 29 18.92 17.81 5.31
C ALA A 29 17.75 18.78 5.45
N GLU A 30 16.73 18.40 6.20
CA GLU A 30 15.83 19.29 6.94
C GLU A 30 14.85 18.43 7.74
N LYS A 31 15.11 18.29 9.04
CA LYS A 31 14.04 18.07 10.00
C LYS A 31 13.21 19.36 10.04
N ALA A 32 12.30 19.54 9.09
CA ALA A 32 11.09 20.27 9.40
C ALA A 32 10.41 19.42 10.48
N SER A 33 10.50 19.83 11.75
CA SER A 33 9.66 19.23 12.78
C SER A 33 8.24 19.66 12.46
N GLU A 34 7.57 18.89 11.59
CA GLU A 34 6.13 18.96 11.48
C GLU A 34 5.61 18.73 12.89
N THR A 35 5.05 19.78 13.49
CA THR A 35 4.51 19.74 14.84
C THR A 35 3.38 18.72 14.83
N VAL A 36 3.66 17.53 15.36
CA VAL A 36 2.68 16.45 15.45
C VAL A 36 1.51 16.95 16.27
N ASN A 37 0.31 16.90 15.67
CA ASN A 37 -0.92 17.19 16.38
C ASN A 37 -1.22 16.04 17.35
N GLU A 38 -0.89 16.24 18.64
CA GLU A 38 -1.05 15.21 19.67
C GLU A 38 -2.50 14.74 19.84
N GLU A 39 -3.49 15.61 19.56
CA GLU A 39 -4.90 15.22 19.62
C GLU A 39 -5.26 14.30 18.46
N ALA A 40 -4.85 14.65 17.24
CA ALA A 40 -5.04 13.80 16.06
C ALA A 40 -4.39 12.43 16.23
N GLU A 41 -3.16 12.38 16.77
CA GLU A 41 -2.44 11.13 17.00
C GLU A 41 -3.17 10.20 17.99
N LYS A 42 -3.87 10.74 19.00
CA LYS A 42 -4.71 9.92 19.90
C LYS A 42 -5.85 9.24 19.13
N TRP A 43 -6.50 9.95 18.21
CA TRP A 43 -7.56 9.39 17.37
C TRP A 43 -7.04 8.32 16.41
N ILE A 44 -5.90 8.59 15.76
CA ILE A 44 -5.23 7.65 14.85
C ILE A 44 -4.82 6.38 15.59
N ARG A 45 -4.17 6.52 16.75
CA ARG A 45 -3.77 5.38 17.59
C ARG A 45 -4.98 4.56 18.02
N LYS A 46 -6.07 5.22 18.42
CA LYS A 46 -7.33 4.54 18.78
C LYS A 46 -7.91 3.77 17.60
N ALA A 47 -7.91 4.34 16.39
CA ALA A 47 -8.40 3.65 15.20
C ALA A 47 -7.51 2.44 14.84
N ARG A 48 -6.18 2.57 14.90
CA ARG A 48 -5.23 1.48 14.59
C ARG A 48 -5.34 0.28 15.52
N ALA A 49 -5.83 0.48 16.76
CA ALA A 49 -6.04 -0.60 17.73
C ALA A 49 -7.30 -1.46 17.45
N ILE A 50 -8.17 -1.03 16.53
CA ILE A 50 -9.41 -1.72 16.18
C ILE A 50 -9.19 -2.58 14.94
N ASN A 51 -9.82 -3.75 14.85
CA ASN A 51 -9.73 -4.60 13.64
C ASN A 51 -10.87 -4.35 12.63
N SER A 52 -12.02 -3.85 13.10
CA SER A 52 -13.20 -3.56 12.29
C SER A 52 -13.06 -2.26 11.49
N TYR A 53 -13.02 -2.34 10.16
CA TYR A 53 -12.93 -1.17 9.27
C TYR A 53 -14.09 -0.16 9.44
N PRO A 54 -15.36 -0.59 9.55
CA PRO A 54 -16.46 0.34 9.84
C PRO A 54 -16.28 1.09 11.17
N GLU A 55 -15.75 0.42 12.19
CA GLU A 55 -15.50 1.04 13.49
C GLU A 55 -14.29 1.99 13.44
N LYS A 56 -13.21 1.61 12.74
CA LYS A 56 -12.08 2.52 12.43
C LYS A 56 -12.59 3.80 11.79
N LYS A 57 -13.44 3.68 10.76
CA LYS A 57 -14.04 4.83 10.07
C LYS A 57 -14.76 5.76 11.03
N LYS A 58 -15.62 5.21 11.91
CA LYS A 58 -16.34 5.99 12.92
C LYS A 58 -15.40 6.73 13.87
N ILE A 59 -14.30 6.10 14.28
CA ILE A 59 -13.30 6.71 15.17
C ILE A 59 -12.57 7.85 14.46
N LEU A 60 -12.12 7.62 13.22
CA LEU A 60 -11.41 8.62 12.43
C LEU A 60 -12.29 9.82 12.07
N LEU A 61 -13.57 9.59 11.74
CA LEU A 61 -14.53 10.69 11.49
C LEU A 61 -14.74 11.56 12.74
N LYS A 62 -14.86 10.97 13.93
CA LYS A 62 -14.86 11.74 15.19
C LYS A 62 -13.55 12.49 15.43
N GLY A 63 -12.42 11.89 15.02
CA GLY A 63 -11.13 12.55 15.01
C GLY A 63 -11.13 13.79 14.13
N LEU A 64 -11.70 13.72 12.91
CA LEU A 64 -11.83 14.90 12.04
C LEU A 64 -12.78 15.96 12.58
N GLU A 65 -13.86 15.56 13.26
CA GLU A 65 -14.74 16.51 13.95
C GLU A 65 -13.98 17.28 15.05
N ALA A 66 -13.10 16.59 15.79
CA ALA A 66 -12.27 17.19 16.84
C ALA A 66 -11.04 17.96 16.28
N CYS A 67 -10.50 17.53 15.14
CA CYS A 67 -9.33 18.10 14.47
C CYS A 67 -9.65 18.39 12.99
N PRO A 68 -10.43 19.44 12.68
CA PRO A 68 -10.88 19.69 11.31
C PRO A 68 -9.73 19.93 10.33
N GLY A 69 -9.73 19.18 9.23
CA GLY A 69 -8.74 19.31 8.16
C GLY A 69 -7.37 18.70 8.46
N ASP A 70 -7.22 17.99 9.59
CA ASP A 70 -6.00 17.30 9.96
C ASP A 70 -5.63 16.25 8.90
N ARG A 71 -4.51 16.49 8.23
CA ARG A 71 -4.06 15.70 7.08
C ARG A 71 -3.72 14.25 7.45
N ASP A 72 -3.31 13.97 8.69
CA ASP A 72 -2.89 12.62 9.10
C ASP A 72 -4.11 11.74 9.41
N ILE A 73 -5.18 12.33 9.96
CA ILE A 73 -6.47 11.63 10.06
C ILE A 73 -7.08 11.39 8.68
N GLU A 74 -7.05 12.38 7.78
CA GLU A 74 -7.50 12.22 6.40
C GLU A 74 -6.71 11.14 5.67
N TRP A 75 -5.39 11.08 5.89
CA TRP A 75 -4.52 10.03 5.36
C TRP A 75 -4.97 8.64 5.82
N GLU A 76 -5.25 8.45 7.12
CA GLU A 76 -5.74 7.17 7.63
C GLU A 76 -7.11 6.78 7.06
N LEU A 77 -7.99 7.75 6.79
CA LEU A 77 -9.28 7.51 6.16
C LEU A 77 -9.16 6.97 4.73
N LEU A 78 -8.08 7.28 4.01
CA LEU A 78 -7.85 6.75 2.66
C LEU A 78 -7.74 5.23 2.62
N PHE A 79 -7.39 4.58 3.73
CA PHE A 79 -7.22 3.12 3.84
C PHE A 79 -8.51 2.40 4.24
N ILE A 80 -9.59 3.14 4.46
CA ILE A 80 -10.93 2.57 4.59
C ILE A 80 -11.59 2.54 3.21
N GLY A 81 -12.10 1.38 2.82
CA GLY A 81 -12.80 1.20 1.57
C GLY A 81 -14.24 1.72 1.60
N GLU A 82 -14.97 1.42 0.53
CA GLU A 82 -16.38 1.79 0.40
C GLU A 82 -17.27 0.75 1.08
N GLU A 83 -18.36 1.18 1.71
CA GLU A 83 -19.40 0.24 2.14
C GLU A 83 -20.17 -0.19 0.89
N GLY A 84 -19.97 -1.44 0.45
CA GLY A 84 -20.77 -2.01 -0.61
C GLY A 84 -22.19 -2.37 -0.16
N PRO A 85 -23.10 -2.67 -1.11
CA PRO A 85 -24.45 -3.08 -0.79
C PRO A 85 -24.41 -4.41 -0.01
N LYS A 86 -25.17 -4.50 1.08
CA LYS A 86 -25.31 -5.74 1.87
C LYS A 86 -25.80 -6.88 0.98
N LYS A 87 -24.90 -7.76 0.52
CA LYS A 87 -25.23 -8.95 -0.27
C LYS A 87 -25.18 -10.20 0.59
N GLY A 88 -26.32 -10.55 1.20
CA GLY A 88 -26.55 -11.88 1.79
C GLY A 88 -25.42 -12.38 2.71
N TRP A 89 -25.07 -13.66 2.57
CA TRP A 89 -24.09 -14.38 3.40
C TRP A 89 -22.62 -14.21 2.96
N ALA A 90 -22.36 -13.51 1.86
CA ALA A 90 -21.00 -13.30 1.35
C ALA A 90 -20.34 -12.12 2.08
N LEU A 91 -19.08 -12.30 2.49
CA LEU A 91 -18.28 -11.22 3.05
C LEU A 91 -17.99 -10.17 1.97
N ASP A 92 -18.31 -8.91 2.26
CA ASP A 92 -18.00 -7.79 1.40
C ASP A 92 -16.65 -7.17 1.79
N PHE A 93 -15.63 -7.41 0.97
CA PHE A 93 -14.28 -6.91 1.19
C PHE A 93 -14.06 -5.49 0.68
N SER A 94 -15.04 -4.88 0.01
CA SER A 94 -14.93 -3.50 -0.50
C SER A 94 -14.71 -2.46 0.61
N ILE A 95 -15.03 -2.80 1.86
CA ILE A 95 -14.78 -1.99 3.05
C ILE A 95 -13.29 -1.85 3.42
N ILE A 96 -12.43 -2.69 2.82
CA ILE A 96 -10.98 -2.67 2.98
C ILE A 96 -10.38 -2.03 1.73
N LYS A 97 -9.72 -0.86 1.85
CA LYS A 97 -9.29 -0.11 0.65
C LYS A 97 -8.40 -0.93 -0.27
N CYS A 98 -7.46 -1.68 0.28
CA CYS A 98 -6.50 -2.45 -0.51
C CYS A 98 -7.15 -3.55 -1.37
N TRP A 99 -8.41 -3.94 -1.09
CA TRP A 99 -9.18 -4.87 -1.94
C TRP A 99 -9.35 -4.38 -3.37
N VAL A 100 -9.19 -3.07 -3.63
CA VAL A 100 -9.13 -2.53 -4.99
C VAL A 100 -8.06 -3.20 -5.87
N LEU A 101 -7.02 -3.79 -5.28
CA LEU A 101 -5.98 -4.52 -6.00
C LEU A 101 -6.44 -5.90 -6.50
N GLU A 102 -7.61 -6.39 -6.06
CA GLU A 102 -8.20 -7.66 -6.49
C GLU A 102 -8.44 -7.70 -8.01
N LEU A 103 -8.62 -6.53 -8.64
CA LEU A 103 -8.73 -6.42 -10.10
C LEU A 103 -7.50 -7.01 -10.82
N TYR A 104 -6.31 -6.94 -10.21
CA TYR A 104 -5.07 -7.49 -10.76
C TYR A 104 -4.87 -8.95 -10.39
N ARG A 105 -5.46 -9.44 -9.29
CA ARG A 105 -5.37 -10.86 -8.93
C ARG A 105 -6.36 -11.71 -9.71
N LYS A 106 -7.60 -11.22 -9.84
CA LYS A 106 -8.73 -11.94 -10.45
C LYS A 106 -9.53 -11.04 -11.39
N PRO A 107 -8.93 -10.54 -12.48
CA PRO A 107 -9.60 -9.60 -13.38
C PRO A 107 -10.93 -10.13 -13.97
N GLY A 108 -11.06 -11.45 -14.13
CA GLY A 108 -12.26 -12.11 -14.67
C GLY A 108 -13.48 -12.07 -13.75
N GLU A 109 -13.33 -11.75 -12.46
CA GLU A 109 -14.45 -11.61 -11.52
C GLU A 109 -15.16 -10.25 -11.63
N PHE A 110 -14.63 -9.32 -12.44
CA PHE A 110 -15.11 -7.94 -12.54
C PHE A 110 -15.47 -7.55 -13.97
N SER A 111 -16.56 -6.79 -14.13
CA SER A 111 -16.88 -6.11 -15.39
C SER A 111 -15.83 -5.06 -15.73
N GLU A 112 -15.74 -4.65 -17.00
CA GLU A 112 -14.82 -3.58 -17.42
C GLU A 112 -15.09 -2.27 -16.66
N GLU A 113 -16.36 -1.90 -16.51
CA GLU A 113 -16.78 -0.72 -15.74
C GLU A 113 -16.28 -0.79 -14.30
N LYS A 114 -16.44 -1.94 -13.63
CA LYS A 114 -15.97 -2.10 -12.26
C LYS A 114 -14.45 -2.04 -12.17
N ARG A 115 -13.71 -2.63 -13.13
CA ARG A 115 -12.25 -2.53 -13.19
C ARG A 115 -11.79 -1.09 -13.38
N ASN A 116 -12.47 -0.31 -14.24
CA ASN A 116 -12.16 1.11 -14.44
C ASN A 116 -12.44 1.93 -13.17
N SER A 117 -13.56 1.67 -12.49
CA SER A 117 -13.84 2.27 -11.18
C SER A 117 -12.75 1.94 -10.15
N MET A 118 -12.30 0.68 -10.07
CA MET A 118 -11.23 0.26 -9.17
C MET A 118 -9.88 0.94 -9.52
N ARG A 119 -9.54 1.11 -10.79
CA ARG A 119 -8.36 1.90 -11.21
C ARG A 119 -8.46 3.36 -10.77
N SER A 120 -9.59 4.01 -11.03
CA SER A 120 -9.81 5.40 -10.62
C SER A 120 -9.71 5.54 -9.10
N GLN A 121 -10.20 4.56 -8.34
CA GLN A 121 -10.03 4.52 -6.87
C GLN A 121 -8.58 4.47 -6.38
N LEU A 122 -7.62 3.98 -7.18
CA LEU A 122 -6.19 3.92 -6.85
C LEU A 122 -5.46 5.25 -7.05
N PHE A 123 -5.93 6.10 -7.96
CA PHE A 123 -5.14 7.27 -8.40
C PHE A 123 -5.93 8.59 -8.44
N GLU A 124 -7.24 8.53 -8.62
CA GLU A 124 -8.07 9.68 -9.00
C GLU A 124 -9.22 9.92 -8.01
N ALA A 125 -9.32 9.12 -6.95
CA ALA A 125 -10.33 9.31 -5.92
C ALA A 125 -10.25 10.75 -5.37
N PRO A 126 -11.34 11.54 -5.36
CA PRO A 126 -11.29 12.95 -4.97
C PRO A 126 -10.65 13.19 -3.59
N GLN A 127 -10.92 12.31 -2.63
CA GLN A 127 -10.31 12.34 -1.31
C GLN A 127 -8.81 12.06 -1.32
N LEU A 128 -8.32 11.18 -2.20
CA LEU A 128 -6.89 10.91 -2.38
C LEU A 128 -6.20 12.15 -2.95
N VAL A 129 -6.74 12.72 -4.03
CA VAL A 129 -6.18 13.92 -4.68
C VAL A 129 -6.12 15.08 -3.71
N SER A 130 -7.21 15.34 -2.97
CA SER A 130 -7.27 16.40 -1.94
C SER A 130 -6.25 16.17 -0.82
N CYS A 131 -6.15 14.93 -0.31
CA CYS A 131 -5.22 14.60 0.78
C CYS A 131 -3.75 14.75 0.33
N LEU A 132 -3.39 14.27 -0.87
CA LEU A 132 -2.02 14.36 -1.39
C LEU A 132 -1.54 15.81 -1.55
N GLN A 133 -2.43 16.75 -1.88
CA GLN A 133 -2.11 18.18 -2.00
C GLN A 133 -1.70 18.85 -0.69
N LYS A 134 -1.93 18.19 0.46
CA LYS A 134 -1.55 18.71 1.80
C LYS A 134 -0.13 18.33 2.22
N PHE A 135 0.58 17.54 1.42
CA PHE A 135 1.96 17.12 1.68
C PHE A 135 2.94 17.85 0.77
N GLU A 136 4.17 18.06 1.24
CA GLU A 136 5.20 18.80 0.51
C GLU A 136 5.61 18.13 -0.81
N ASP A 137 5.66 16.79 -0.83
CA ASP A 137 5.89 15.98 -2.03
C ASP A 137 4.71 15.03 -2.28
N PRO A 138 3.68 15.48 -3.04
CA PRO A 138 2.53 14.65 -3.37
C PRO A 138 2.89 13.37 -4.13
N LYS A 139 3.95 13.38 -4.95
CA LYS A 139 4.37 12.21 -5.74
C LYS A 139 4.99 11.15 -4.84
N GLN A 140 5.88 11.55 -3.94
CA GLN A 140 6.44 10.65 -2.93
C GLN A 140 5.31 10.10 -2.04
N LYS A 141 4.38 10.96 -1.62
CA LYS A 141 3.26 10.55 -0.79
C LYS A 141 2.33 9.56 -1.50
N GLN A 142 2.09 9.73 -2.80
CA GLN A 142 1.37 8.76 -3.61
C GLN A 142 2.08 7.40 -3.65
N GLN A 143 3.41 7.38 -3.74
CA GLN A 143 4.17 6.13 -3.67
C GLN A 143 4.02 5.45 -2.30
N GLU A 144 4.03 6.21 -1.20
CA GLU A 144 3.77 5.68 0.15
C GLU A 144 2.36 5.08 0.27
N TYR A 145 1.37 5.75 -0.32
CA TYR A 145 -0.02 5.30 -0.36
C TYR A 145 -0.13 3.93 -1.05
N LEU A 146 0.39 3.82 -2.27
CA LEU A 146 0.36 2.57 -3.04
C LEU A 146 1.14 1.46 -2.33
N LEU A 147 2.31 1.76 -1.76
CA LEU A 147 3.09 0.78 -1.01
C LEU A 147 2.32 0.24 0.20
N ARG A 148 1.63 1.09 0.95
CA ARG A 148 0.79 0.65 2.08
C ARG A 148 -0.36 -0.23 1.61
N LEU A 149 -1.05 0.14 0.52
CA LEU A 149 -2.10 -0.72 -0.05
C LEU A 149 -1.55 -2.09 -0.47
N CYS A 150 -0.43 -2.14 -1.19
CA CYS A 150 0.16 -3.39 -1.63
C CYS A 150 0.62 -4.27 -0.44
N ARG A 151 1.15 -3.66 0.63
CA ARG A 151 1.53 -4.39 1.86
C ARG A 151 0.31 -4.99 2.55
N GLU A 152 -0.72 -4.18 2.80
CA GLU A 152 -1.96 -4.64 3.42
C GLU A 152 -2.63 -5.72 2.57
N TYR A 153 -2.62 -5.57 1.24
CA TYR A 153 -3.19 -6.57 0.35
C TYR A 153 -2.42 -7.90 0.38
N THR A 154 -1.09 -7.84 0.35
CA THR A 154 -0.24 -9.03 0.44
C THR A 154 -0.50 -9.78 1.75
N GLU A 155 -0.61 -9.05 2.86
CA GLU A 155 -0.89 -9.63 4.17
C GLU A 155 -2.30 -10.22 4.30
N ILE A 156 -3.33 -9.49 3.88
CA ILE A 156 -4.73 -9.89 4.09
C ILE A 156 -5.17 -10.91 3.05
N PHE A 157 -4.88 -10.68 1.77
CA PHE A 157 -5.49 -11.41 0.65
C PHE A 157 -4.55 -12.41 -0.03
N LEU A 158 -3.24 -12.21 -0.02
CA LEU A 158 -2.32 -13.22 -0.56
C LEU A 158 -1.93 -14.24 0.51
N GLU A 159 -1.48 -13.77 1.68
CA GLU A 159 -1.12 -14.66 2.79
C GLU A 159 -2.33 -15.25 3.53
N GLY A 160 -3.44 -14.51 3.57
CA GLY A 160 -4.68 -14.99 4.18
C GLY A 160 -5.39 -16.06 3.35
N ASP A 161 -5.08 -16.18 2.06
CA ASP A 161 -5.74 -17.11 1.14
C ASP A 161 -5.18 -18.54 1.29
N SER A 162 -6.05 -19.47 1.69
CA SER A 162 -5.71 -20.88 1.90
C SER A 162 -5.34 -21.60 0.60
N GLN A 163 -5.81 -21.12 -0.56
CA GLN A 163 -5.45 -21.63 -1.87
C GLN A 163 -4.02 -21.23 -2.24
N VAL A 164 -3.65 -19.97 -1.97
CA VAL A 164 -2.28 -19.47 -2.16
C VAL A 164 -1.31 -20.17 -1.20
N MET A 165 -1.72 -20.33 0.06
CA MET A 165 -0.89 -20.91 1.12
C MET A 165 -1.00 -22.44 1.22
N GLY A 166 -1.63 -23.11 0.25
CA GLY A 166 -1.69 -24.57 0.15
C GLY A 166 -2.08 -25.28 1.46
N LYS A 167 -3.06 -24.74 2.20
CA LYS A 167 -3.50 -25.32 3.47
C LYS A 167 -4.55 -26.40 3.20
N LEU A 168 -4.15 -27.67 3.27
CA LEU A 168 -5.05 -28.82 3.40
C LEU A 168 -5.00 -29.27 4.87
N PHE A 169 -6.13 -29.20 5.57
CA PHE A 169 -6.27 -29.64 6.98
C PHE A 169 -5.24 -29.04 7.95
N GLY A 170 -4.85 -27.77 7.77
CA GLY A 170 -3.92 -27.09 8.68
C GLY A 170 -2.44 -27.45 8.49
N PHE A 171 -2.10 -28.34 7.56
CA PHE A 171 -0.72 -28.68 7.22
C PHE A 171 -0.29 -27.99 5.93
N SER A 172 0.87 -27.34 5.97
CA SER A 172 1.48 -26.69 4.82
C SER A 172 2.45 -27.65 4.13
N LEU A 173 2.11 -28.12 2.92
CA LEU A 173 2.94 -29.08 2.17
C LEU A 173 4.24 -28.47 1.61
N GLU A 174 4.25 -27.17 1.33
CA GLU A 174 5.43 -26.43 0.91
C GLU A 174 5.76 -25.40 2.00
N ARG A 175 6.98 -25.49 2.57
CA ARG A 175 7.37 -24.71 3.76
C ARG A 175 7.80 -23.29 3.44
N ASN A 176 8.11 -23.00 2.16
CA ASN A 176 8.67 -21.72 1.74
C ASN A 176 7.54 -20.75 1.35
N LYS A 177 7.22 -19.85 2.28
CA LYS A 177 6.13 -18.87 2.13
C LYS A 177 6.44 -17.84 1.05
N GLU A 178 7.71 -17.48 0.92
CA GLU A 178 8.22 -16.49 -0.03
C GLU A 178 7.97 -16.98 -1.46
N LYS A 179 8.28 -18.25 -1.74
CA LYS A 179 8.04 -18.89 -3.04
C LYS A 179 6.54 -18.94 -3.39
N ARG A 180 5.67 -19.21 -2.42
CA ARG A 180 4.22 -19.24 -2.65
C ARG A 180 3.63 -17.88 -2.94
N LEU A 181 4.10 -16.85 -2.24
CA LEU A 181 3.67 -15.47 -2.48
C LEU A 181 4.21 -14.94 -3.81
N ALA A 182 5.36 -15.44 -4.28
CA ALA A 182 5.99 -14.98 -5.51
C ALA A 182 5.08 -15.16 -6.73
N VAL A 183 4.39 -16.29 -6.84
CA VAL A 183 3.53 -16.60 -7.99
C VAL A 183 2.37 -15.60 -8.15
N PRO A 184 1.46 -15.40 -7.18
CA PRO A 184 0.39 -14.44 -7.32
C PRO A 184 0.92 -13.00 -7.39
N ALA A 185 2.02 -12.67 -6.69
CA ALA A 185 2.62 -11.33 -6.78
C ALA A 185 3.16 -11.04 -8.19
N ALA A 186 3.84 -12.01 -8.82
CA ALA A 186 4.34 -11.89 -10.19
C ALA A 186 3.20 -11.70 -11.18
N GLN A 187 2.15 -12.53 -11.11
CA GLN A 187 0.97 -12.40 -11.97
C GLN A 187 0.30 -11.03 -11.86
N MET A 188 0.20 -10.49 -10.63
CA MET A 188 -0.31 -9.14 -10.42
C MET A 188 0.62 -8.08 -11.02
N ILE A 189 1.94 -8.18 -10.79
CA ILE A 189 2.93 -7.25 -11.33
C ILE A 189 2.92 -7.23 -12.86
N GLU A 190 2.86 -8.39 -13.51
CA GLU A 190 2.77 -8.48 -14.97
C GLU A 190 1.52 -7.76 -15.50
N ARG A 191 0.37 -7.98 -14.87
CA ARG A 191 -0.88 -7.30 -15.23
C ARG A 191 -0.80 -5.78 -15.00
N MET A 192 -0.16 -5.34 -13.92
CA MET A 192 0.08 -3.91 -13.66
C MET A 192 0.99 -3.28 -14.72
N LYS A 193 2.05 -3.98 -15.15
CA LYS A 193 2.99 -3.52 -16.18
C LYS A 193 2.34 -3.30 -17.55
N VAL A 194 1.31 -4.06 -17.88
CA VAL A 194 0.62 -4.01 -19.18
C VAL A 194 -0.75 -3.34 -19.13
N ASP A 195 -1.12 -2.69 -18.01
CA ASP A 195 -2.42 -2.02 -17.89
C ASP A 195 -2.47 -0.71 -18.69
N GLU A 196 -2.86 -0.79 -19.96
CA GLU A 196 -2.95 0.34 -20.88
C GLU A 196 -3.98 1.40 -20.46
N LYS A 197 -4.86 1.11 -19.50
CA LYS A 197 -5.82 2.10 -18.95
C LYS A 197 -5.18 3.02 -17.92
N LEU A 198 -3.98 2.70 -17.42
CA LEU A 198 -3.19 3.57 -16.57
C LEU A 198 -2.15 4.36 -17.38
N LEU A 199 -1.70 5.50 -16.85
CA LEU A 199 -0.55 6.21 -17.38
C LEU A 199 0.75 5.39 -17.16
N PRO A 200 1.79 5.54 -18.00
CA PRO A 200 3.06 4.82 -17.82
C PRO A 200 3.66 4.97 -16.42
N GLU A 201 3.64 6.19 -15.86
CA GLU A 201 4.16 6.49 -14.53
C GLU A 201 3.33 5.81 -13.43
N GLN A 202 2.00 5.77 -13.57
CA GLN A 202 1.10 5.09 -12.62
C GLN A 202 1.33 3.59 -12.62
N ARG A 203 1.51 2.98 -13.81
CA ARG A 203 1.91 1.57 -13.92
C ARG A 203 3.21 1.33 -13.17
N GLU A 204 4.20 2.19 -13.40
CA GLU A 204 5.52 2.08 -12.78
C GLU A 204 5.47 2.14 -11.25
N GLN A 205 4.78 3.14 -10.71
CA GLN A 205 4.59 3.30 -9.26
C GLN A 205 3.92 2.07 -8.65
N LEU A 206 2.86 1.56 -9.30
CA LEU A 206 2.05 0.47 -8.79
C LEU A 206 2.80 -0.87 -8.78
N TRP A 207 3.46 -1.24 -9.89
CA TRP A 207 4.19 -2.51 -9.91
C TRP A 207 5.41 -2.47 -8.98
N LYS A 208 6.08 -1.32 -8.84
CA LYS A 208 7.17 -1.14 -7.86
C LYS A 208 6.66 -1.25 -6.43
N ALA A 209 5.50 -0.66 -6.12
CA ALA A 209 4.87 -0.78 -4.81
C ALA A 209 4.54 -2.25 -4.47
N MET A 210 4.04 -3.02 -5.45
CA MET A 210 3.75 -4.45 -5.26
C MET A 210 5.02 -5.27 -5.05
N TYR A 211 6.06 -5.01 -5.84
CA TYR A 211 7.37 -5.65 -5.66
C TYR A 211 7.96 -5.38 -4.27
N GLN A 212 7.94 -4.11 -3.84
CA GLN A 212 8.42 -3.71 -2.51
C GLN A 212 7.59 -4.32 -1.38
N ALA A 213 6.27 -4.42 -1.55
CA ALA A 213 5.40 -5.09 -0.59
C ALA A 213 5.77 -6.57 -0.43
N TYR A 214 6.05 -7.27 -1.54
CA TYR A 214 6.56 -8.64 -1.50
C TYR A 214 7.92 -8.73 -0.80
N ALA A 215 8.90 -7.90 -1.19
CA ALA A 215 10.26 -7.92 -0.65
C ALA A 215 10.27 -7.80 0.89
N VAL A 216 9.42 -6.91 1.42
CA VAL A 216 9.27 -6.72 2.88
C VAL A 216 8.76 -7.99 3.56
N ARG A 217 7.79 -8.70 2.96
CA ARG A 217 7.27 -9.96 3.53
C ARG A 217 8.24 -11.11 3.38
N ALA A 218 9.05 -11.09 2.32
CA ALA A 218 10.11 -12.04 2.06
C ALA A 218 11.43 -11.74 2.78
N GLN A 219 11.49 -10.71 3.65
CA GLN A 219 12.72 -10.28 4.34
C GLN A 219 13.87 -10.05 3.35
N ASP A 220 13.57 -9.33 2.26
CA ASP A 220 14.46 -9.04 1.13
C ASP A 220 14.95 -10.26 0.34
N ASN A 221 14.42 -11.46 0.60
CA ASN A 221 14.66 -12.64 -0.24
C ASN A 221 13.78 -12.61 -1.50
N THR A 222 14.15 -11.76 -2.46
CA THR A 222 13.36 -11.53 -3.69
C THR A 222 13.56 -12.59 -4.77
N GLN A 223 14.49 -13.54 -4.59
CA GLN A 223 14.91 -14.48 -5.64
C GLN A 223 13.73 -15.20 -6.31
N TYR A 224 12.72 -15.61 -5.54
CA TYR A 224 11.58 -16.33 -6.07
C TYR A 224 10.69 -15.44 -6.92
N LEU A 225 10.51 -14.18 -6.54
CA LEU A 225 9.75 -13.23 -7.36
C LEU A 225 10.53 -12.85 -8.61
N ASP A 226 11.84 -12.63 -8.47
CA ASP A 226 12.71 -12.30 -9.60
C ASP A 226 12.71 -13.42 -10.65
N GLU A 227 12.74 -14.68 -10.23
CA GLU A 227 12.60 -15.84 -11.12
C GLU A 227 11.27 -15.88 -11.87
N GLN A 228 10.17 -15.47 -11.25
CA GLN A 228 8.85 -15.43 -11.90
C GLN A 228 8.70 -14.26 -12.88
N LEU A 229 9.51 -13.19 -12.75
CA LEU A 229 9.41 -11.97 -13.55
C LEU A 229 10.41 -11.89 -14.72
N ARG A 230 11.21 -12.94 -14.91
CA ARG A 230 12.16 -13.08 -16.04
C ARG A 230 11.43 -13.48 -17.31
#